data_AF-A0A533ZZ54-F1
#
_entry.id   AF-A0A533ZZ54-F1
#
_cell.length_a   1.000
_cell.length_b   1.000
_cell.length_c   1.000
_cell.angle_alpha   90.00
_cell.angle_beta   90.00
_cell.angle_gamma   90.00
#
_symmetry.space_group_name_H-M   'P 1'
#
loop_
_entity.id
_entity.type
_entity.pdbx_description
1 polymer ?
#
loop_
_entity_poly.entity_id
_entity_poly.type
_entity_poly.pdbx_seq_one_letter_code
_entity_poly.pdbx_strand_id
1 'polypeptide(L)'
;MIKIWVLIAYLSISYFLLPNNVSASIMSNNLNNNLNHSVQAHRSLQLVTLDSPEHSVLRTPAKTIQFPLDSETQQFIQDLQIFRDLKSPLGNPAGLAAPQVGRGLRIIIIQVPETAKTKRKDVYDVVPPTVLINPAYTPVEAAGESKDWEGCFSVPDSMGEVYRYNEIHYTAYTVDGKQINAIARGFLARLIQHEVGHLNAELYFDRLRPDCRFDSIEKVMKIIQATANEKTQ
;
A
#
# COMPACT_ATOMS: atom_id res chain seq x y z
N MET A 1 15.51 -30.30 -37.58
CA MET A 1 15.94 -31.62 -37.08
C MET A 1 17.29 -31.39 -36.42
N ILE A 2 17.49 -31.47 -35.11
CA ILE A 2 17.45 -32.68 -34.27
C ILE A 2 17.29 -32.23 -32.79
N LYS A 3 16.33 -32.86 -32.09
CA LYS A 3 16.15 -32.82 -30.64
C LYS A 3 17.04 -33.90 -30.00
N ILE A 4 17.68 -33.61 -28.88
CA ILE A 4 18.33 -34.58 -27.97
C ILE A 4 17.89 -34.18 -26.56
N TRP A 5 16.87 -34.83 -25.97
CA TRP A 5 16.88 -36.10 -25.21
C TRP A 5 17.66 -36.02 -23.88
N VAL A 6 16.93 -35.97 -22.75
CA VAL A 6 17.18 -36.88 -21.62
C VAL A 6 15.82 -37.29 -21.02
N LEU A 7 15.66 -38.60 -20.96
CA LEU A 7 14.58 -39.39 -20.39
C LEU A 7 15.17 -40.05 -19.13
N ILE A 8 14.53 -39.98 -17.96
CA ILE A 8 14.75 -40.95 -16.87
C ILE A 8 13.41 -41.30 -16.24
N ALA A 9 13.25 -42.61 -16.03
CA ALA A 9 12.05 -43.37 -15.75
C ALA A 9 11.71 -43.49 -14.25
N TYR A 10 10.42 -43.78 -14.02
CA TYR A 10 9.78 -44.64 -13.01
C TYR A 10 10.61 -45.18 -11.82
N LEU A 11 10.04 -45.16 -10.61
CA LEU A 11 9.46 -46.38 -9.99
C LEU A 11 8.69 -46.10 -8.69
N SER A 12 7.62 -46.89 -8.57
CA SER A 12 6.66 -47.08 -7.49
C SER A 12 7.23 -47.38 -6.11
N ILE A 13 6.60 -46.85 -5.06
CA ILE A 13 6.78 -47.31 -3.67
C ILE A 13 5.44 -47.80 -3.11
N SER A 14 5.57 -48.96 -2.48
CA SER A 14 4.59 -49.93 -2.06
C SER A 14 3.65 -49.47 -0.94
N TYR A 15 2.41 -49.99 -0.98
CA TYR A 15 1.52 -50.07 0.17
C TYR A 15 2.13 -50.98 1.24
N PHE A 16 2.31 -50.45 2.44
CA PHE A 16 2.64 -51.23 3.64
C PHE A 16 1.43 -51.23 4.56
N LEU A 17 0.87 -52.42 4.80
CA LEU A 17 -0.14 -52.68 5.82
C LEU A 17 0.52 -52.64 7.19
N LEU A 18 -0.10 -51.96 8.16
CA LEU A 18 0.22 -52.09 9.58
C LEU A 18 -1.05 -52.49 10.37
N PRO A 19 -0.87 -53.21 11.49
CA PRO A 19 -1.92 -53.98 12.14
C PRO A 19 -2.84 -53.15 13.06
N ASN A 20 -4.03 -53.70 13.28
CA ASN A 20 -5.04 -53.25 14.23
C ASN A 20 -4.54 -53.24 15.69
N ASN A 21 -5.16 -52.34 16.46
CA ASN A 21 -5.20 -52.21 17.93
C ASN A 21 -4.26 -51.18 18.57
N VAL A 22 -4.70 -49.91 18.58
CA VAL A 22 -4.51 -49.02 19.73
C VAL A 22 -5.83 -48.29 20.03
N SER A 23 -6.22 -48.39 21.30
CA SER A 23 -7.38 -47.79 21.97
C SER A 23 -7.69 -46.33 21.56
N ALA A 24 -8.95 -46.07 21.25
CA ALA A 24 -9.51 -44.80 20.80
C ALA A 24 -9.80 -43.77 21.92
N SER A 25 -9.00 -43.68 22.99
CA SER A 25 -9.27 -42.68 24.05
C SER A 25 -8.11 -41.77 24.47
N ILE A 26 -6.92 -41.87 23.85
CA ILE A 26 -5.75 -41.06 24.26
C ILE A 26 -5.31 -40.04 23.18
N MET A 27 -5.87 -40.07 21.97
CA MET A 27 -5.57 -39.08 20.90
C MET A 27 -6.50 -37.86 20.84
N SER A 28 -7.39 -37.65 21.82
CA SER A 28 -8.27 -36.47 21.86
C SER A 28 -7.60 -35.23 22.46
N ASN A 29 -6.65 -35.40 23.38
CA ASN A 29 -6.16 -34.28 24.20
C ASN A 29 -4.90 -33.58 23.67
N ASN A 30 -4.28 -34.07 22.58
CA ASN A 30 -3.08 -33.45 21.99
C ASN A 30 -3.29 -32.87 20.57
N LEU A 31 -4.48 -33.04 19.98
CA LEU A 31 -4.87 -32.31 18.77
C LEU A 31 -5.49 -30.93 19.09
N ASN A 32 -6.05 -30.75 20.29
CA ASN A 32 -6.68 -29.49 20.70
C ASN A 32 -5.69 -28.37 21.10
N ASN A 33 -4.42 -28.70 21.35
CA ASN A 33 -3.40 -27.69 21.69
C ASN A 33 -2.56 -27.19 20.49
N ASN A 34 -2.67 -27.83 19.32
CA ASN A 34 -1.96 -27.43 18.09
C ASN A 34 -2.86 -26.88 16.98
N LEU A 35 -4.17 -26.77 17.22
CA LEU A 35 -5.13 -26.13 16.32
C LEU A 35 -5.49 -24.68 16.73
N ASN A 36 -4.93 -24.17 17.83
CA ASN A 36 -5.04 -22.75 18.20
C ASN A 36 -4.01 -21.85 17.50
N HIS A 37 -3.17 -22.42 16.63
CA HIS A 37 -2.22 -21.66 15.81
C HIS A 37 -2.68 -21.45 14.35
N SER A 38 -3.87 -21.94 13.99
CA SER A 38 -4.49 -21.67 12.70
C SER A 38 -5.36 -20.42 12.76
N VAL A 39 -4.87 -19.38 12.07
CA VAL A 39 -5.66 -18.27 11.53
C VAL A 39 -6.35 -17.43 12.61
N GLN A 40 -5.60 -16.48 13.20
CA GLN A 40 -6.24 -15.26 13.68
C GLN A 40 -7.04 -14.71 12.49
N ALA A 41 -8.36 -14.69 12.63
CA ALA A 41 -9.24 -14.03 11.68
C ALA A 41 -8.71 -12.60 11.51
N HIS A 42 -8.12 -12.30 10.35
CA HIS A 42 -7.74 -10.94 9.98
C HIS A 42 -8.98 -10.09 10.22
N ARG A 43 -8.92 -9.18 11.20
CA ARG A 43 -9.94 -8.16 11.38
C ARG A 43 -10.00 -7.44 10.04
N SER A 44 -11.14 -7.47 9.36
CA SER A 44 -11.26 -6.77 8.07
C SER A 44 -11.02 -5.29 8.33
N LEU A 45 -9.85 -4.80 7.91
CA LEU A 45 -9.57 -3.36 7.95
C LEU A 45 -10.59 -2.70 7.03
N GLN A 46 -11.37 -1.77 7.59
CA GLN A 46 -12.33 -0.98 6.82
C GLN A 46 -11.69 0.37 6.49
N LEU A 47 -11.89 0.81 5.25
CA LEU A 47 -11.50 2.14 4.85
C LEU A 47 -12.35 3.17 5.59
N VAL A 48 -11.69 4.18 6.14
CA VAL A 48 -12.31 5.36 6.72
C VAL A 48 -12.40 6.42 5.64
N THR A 49 -13.62 6.85 5.35
CA THR A 49 -13.95 7.98 4.48
C THR A 49 -14.35 9.20 5.30
N LEU A 50 -14.48 10.37 4.65
CA LEU A 50 -14.97 11.59 5.32
C LEU A 50 -16.38 11.44 5.92
N ASP A 51 -17.20 10.54 5.37
CA ASP A 51 -18.56 10.28 5.86
C ASP A 51 -18.62 9.19 6.94
N SER A 52 -17.49 8.52 7.22
CA SER A 52 -17.42 7.48 8.24
C SER A 52 -17.54 8.09 9.65
N PRO A 53 -18.18 7.43 10.63
CA PRO A 53 -18.20 7.91 12.02
C PRO A 53 -16.81 8.18 12.61
N GLU A 54 -15.81 7.43 12.16
CA GLU A 54 -14.42 7.46 12.61
C GLU A 54 -13.57 8.49 11.85
N HIS A 55 -14.13 9.29 10.93
CA HIS A 55 -13.39 10.21 10.04
C HIS A 55 -12.43 11.17 10.76
N SER A 56 -12.65 11.46 12.05
CA SER A 56 -11.76 12.28 12.87
C SER A 56 -10.30 11.79 12.89
N VAL A 57 -10.07 10.48 12.70
CA VAL A 57 -8.72 9.91 12.58
C VAL A 57 -7.97 10.40 11.34
N LEU A 58 -8.68 10.76 10.25
CA LEU A 58 -8.09 11.37 9.05
C LEU A 58 -7.64 12.82 9.30
N ARG A 59 -8.12 13.42 10.39
CA ARG A 59 -7.87 14.82 10.80
C ARG A 59 -7.07 14.93 12.09
N THR A 60 -6.51 13.82 12.58
CA THR A 60 -5.69 13.78 13.80
C THR A 60 -4.26 13.36 13.44
N PRO A 61 -3.23 14.16 13.79
CA PRO A 61 -1.85 13.78 13.53
C PRO A 61 -1.51 12.40 14.12
N ALA A 62 -0.92 11.55 13.29
CA ALA A 62 -0.62 10.18 13.65
C ALA A 62 0.55 10.08 14.62
N LYS A 63 0.48 9.11 15.54
CA LYS A 63 1.48 8.89 16.60
C LYS A 63 2.73 8.24 16.05
N THR A 64 3.89 8.79 16.43
CA THR A 64 5.21 8.19 16.16
C THR A 64 5.32 6.83 16.83
N ILE A 65 5.86 5.86 16.08
CA ILE A 65 6.10 4.50 16.55
C ILE A 65 7.50 4.39 17.15
N GLN A 66 7.62 3.63 18.24
CA GLN A 66 8.90 3.26 18.83
C GLN A 66 9.28 1.84 18.43
N PHE A 67 10.60 1.57 18.40
CA PHE A 67 11.12 0.23 18.18
C PHE A 67 11.63 -0.38 19.50
N PRO A 68 11.56 -1.71 19.66
CA PRO A 68 11.00 -2.69 18.73
C PRO A 68 9.47 -2.58 18.63
N LEU A 69 8.91 -2.99 17.48
CA LEU A 69 7.46 -3.01 17.29
C LEU A 69 6.82 -4.06 18.21
N ASP A 70 5.74 -3.69 18.89
CA ASP A 70 4.91 -4.65 19.62
C ASP A 70 4.16 -5.60 18.66
N SER A 71 3.65 -6.71 19.20
CA SER A 71 2.97 -7.74 18.42
C SER A 71 1.69 -7.21 17.73
N GLU A 72 0.99 -6.26 18.34
CA GLU A 72 -0.22 -5.67 17.76
C GLU A 72 0.11 -4.85 16.50
N THR A 73 1.17 -4.06 16.57
CA THR A 73 1.66 -3.26 15.44
C THR A 73 2.20 -4.15 14.32
N GLN A 74 2.92 -5.21 14.67
CA GLN A 74 3.39 -6.20 13.69
C GLN A 74 2.22 -6.87 12.97
N GLN A 75 1.19 -7.29 13.71
CA GLN A 75 -0.01 -7.88 13.10
C GLN A 75 -0.76 -6.86 12.23
N PHE A 76 -0.90 -5.62 12.69
CA PHE A 76 -1.50 -4.56 11.90
C PHE A 76 -0.77 -4.31 10.57
N ILE A 77 0.57 -4.36 10.57
CA ILE A 77 1.36 -4.23 9.34
C ILE A 77 1.08 -5.38 8.36
N GLN A 78 0.86 -6.59 8.86
CA GLN A 78 0.42 -7.72 8.03
C GLN A 78 -0.99 -7.48 7.48
N ASP A 79 -1.91 -6.98 8.30
CA ASP A 79 -3.28 -6.67 7.89
C ASP A 79 -3.33 -5.56 6.83
N LEU A 80 -2.40 -4.59 6.89
CA LEU A 80 -2.30 -3.48 5.95
C LEU A 80 -2.03 -3.93 4.51
N GLN A 81 -1.65 -5.20 4.30
CA GLN A 81 -1.55 -5.81 2.97
C GLN A 81 -2.90 -5.87 2.22
N ILE A 82 -4.04 -5.71 2.91
CA ILE A 82 -5.38 -5.54 2.30
C ILE A 82 -5.40 -4.47 1.22
N PHE A 83 -4.50 -3.49 1.32
CA PHE A 83 -4.25 -2.47 0.31
C PHE A 83 -4.18 -3.06 -1.12
N ARG A 84 -3.57 -4.24 -1.29
CA ARG A 84 -3.43 -4.89 -2.61
C ARG A 84 -4.78 -5.28 -3.23
N ASP A 85 -5.76 -5.55 -2.38
CA ASP A 85 -7.09 -6.01 -2.76
C ASP A 85 -8.07 -4.86 -3.00
N LEU A 86 -7.73 -3.64 -2.54
CA LEU A 86 -8.54 -2.45 -2.81
C LEU A 86 -8.64 -2.21 -4.33
N LYS A 87 -9.85 -1.82 -4.75
CA LYS A 87 -10.18 -1.45 -6.13
C LYS A 87 -10.96 -0.15 -6.11
N SER A 88 -10.69 0.71 -7.07
CA SER A 88 -11.48 1.92 -7.34
C SER A 88 -11.62 2.11 -8.85
N PRO A 89 -12.52 3.00 -9.31
CA PRO A 89 -12.54 3.45 -10.70
C PRO A 89 -11.19 4.00 -11.19
N LEU A 90 -10.34 4.47 -10.26
CA LEU A 90 -8.99 4.98 -10.53
C LEU A 90 -7.94 3.87 -10.68
N GLY A 91 -8.32 2.62 -10.39
CA GLY A 91 -7.48 1.44 -10.47
C GLY A 91 -7.00 0.93 -9.11
N ASN A 92 -5.87 0.22 -9.15
CA ASN A 92 -5.20 -0.28 -7.96
C ASN A 92 -4.57 0.89 -7.18
N PRO A 93 -4.54 0.81 -5.85
CA PRO A 93 -4.01 1.90 -5.06
C PRO A 93 -2.47 1.96 -5.16
N ALA A 94 -1.91 3.17 -5.07
CA ALA A 94 -0.47 3.42 -5.08
C ALA A 94 0.10 3.55 -3.66
N GLY A 95 -0.70 4.04 -2.70
CA GLY A 95 -0.36 4.05 -1.29
C GLY A 95 -1.58 4.09 -0.37
N LEU A 96 -1.35 3.72 0.88
CA LEU A 96 -2.34 3.74 1.96
C LEU A 96 -1.64 4.02 3.28
N ALA A 97 -2.19 4.97 4.03
CA ALA A 97 -1.74 5.33 5.36
C ALA A 97 -2.61 4.67 6.43
N ALA A 98 -2.00 4.30 7.57
CA ALA A 98 -2.72 3.69 8.69
C ALA A 98 -3.96 4.48 9.17
N PRO A 99 -3.97 5.84 9.18
CA PRO A 99 -5.18 6.61 9.50
C PRO A 99 -6.38 6.27 8.61
N GLN A 100 -6.15 5.93 7.32
CA GLN A 100 -7.21 5.59 6.37
C GLN A 100 -7.89 4.26 6.67
N VAL A 101 -7.36 3.48 7.62
CA VAL A 101 -7.97 2.24 8.13
C VAL A 101 -8.19 2.33 9.65
N GLY A 102 -8.37 3.54 10.17
CA GLY A 102 -8.76 3.79 11.56
C GLY A 102 -7.62 3.72 12.57
N ARG A 103 -6.36 3.63 12.14
CA ARG A 103 -5.20 3.55 13.04
C ARG A 103 -4.34 4.81 12.94
N GLY A 104 -4.41 5.66 13.98
CA GLY A 104 -3.61 6.89 14.10
C GLY A 104 -2.12 6.65 14.37
N LEU A 105 -1.46 5.84 13.54
CA LEU A 105 -0.05 5.45 13.62
C LEU A 105 0.71 5.97 12.40
N ARG A 106 1.99 6.35 12.58
CA ARG A 106 2.85 6.79 11.47
C ARG A 106 3.37 5.62 10.64
N ILE A 107 2.46 4.92 9.97
CA ILE A 107 2.75 3.80 9.06
C ILE A 107 2.07 4.09 7.72
N ILE A 108 2.81 3.92 6.64
CA ILE A 108 2.27 3.92 5.28
C ILE A 108 2.74 2.66 4.55
N ILE A 109 1.94 2.19 3.60
CA ILE A 109 2.37 1.21 2.60
C ILE A 109 2.29 1.86 1.22
N ILE A 110 3.34 1.69 0.41
CA ILE A 110 3.43 2.25 -0.94
C ILE A 110 3.82 1.17 -1.95
N GLN A 111 3.40 1.34 -3.20
CA GLN A 111 3.87 0.56 -4.33
C GLN A 111 3.92 1.41 -5.61
N VAL A 112 4.90 1.11 -6.45
CA VAL A 112 5.01 1.63 -7.82
C VAL A 112 5.33 0.44 -8.73
N PRO A 113 4.33 -0.21 -9.35
CA PRO A 113 4.56 -1.37 -10.21
C PRO A 113 5.21 -0.96 -11.54
N GLU A 114 5.90 -1.88 -12.22
CA GLU A 114 6.51 -1.64 -13.54
C GLU A 114 5.48 -1.11 -14.57
N THR A 115 4.24 -1.60 -14.49
CA THR A 115 3.14 -1.17 -15.34
C THR A 115 2.75 0.31 -15.15
N ALA A 116 3.21 0.97 -14.08
CA ALA A 116 3.02 2.41 -13.93
C ALA A 116 3.76 3.21 -15.02
N LYS A 117 4.91 2.70 -15.51
CA LYS A 117 5.69 3.35 -16.59
C LYS A 117 4.94 3.44 -17.91
N THR A 118 3.96 2.56 -18.15
CA THR A 118 3.14 2.62 -19.38
C THR A 118 2.08 3.72 -19.31
N LYS A 119 1.72 4.17 -18.10
CA LYS A 119 0.70 5.19 -17.86
C LYS A 119 1.30 6.56 -17.58
N ARG A 120 2.55 6.61 -17.13
CA ARG A 120 3.19 7.80 -16.59
C ARG A 120 4.65 7.89 -17.01
N LYS A 121 5.07 9.08 -17.47
CA LYS A 121 6.45 9.34 -17.92
C LYS A 121 7.41 9.69 -16.76
N ASP A 122 6.86 10.08 -15.60
CA ASP A 122 7.58 10.50 -14.40
C ASP A 122 7.80 9.35 -13.39
N VAL A 123 7.73 8.10 -13.86
CA VAL A 123 8.05 6.91 -13.06
C VAL A 123 9.50 6.51 -13.32
N TYR A 124 10.37 6.86 -12.37
CA TYR A 124 11.80 6.53 -12.41
C TYR A 124 12.13 5.26 -11.62
N ASP A 125 11.41 5.05 -10.52
CA ASP A 125 11.65 3.96 -9.57
C ASP A 125 10.46 2.99 -9.55
N VAL A 126 10.79 1.70 -9.43
CA VAL A 126 9.80 0.63 -9.31
C VAL A 126 9.92 0.09 -7.89
N VAL A 127 8.82 0.16 -7.16
CA VAL A 127 8.78 -0.09 -5.72
C VAL A 127 7.78 -1.22 -5.49
N PRO A 128 8.20 -2.41 -5.03
CA PRO A 128 7.26 -3.43 -4.60
C PRO A 128 6.50 -2.92 -3.36
N PRO A 129 5.38 -3.53 -2.96
CA PRO A 129 4.69 -3.17 -1.72
C PRO A 129 5.65 -3.06 -0.54
N THR A 130 5.85 -1.83 -0.07
CA THR A 130 6.87 -1.47 0.91
C THR A 130 6.22 -0.67 2.02
N VAL A 131 6.42 -1.13 3.26
CA VAL A 131 5.96 -0.44 4.46
C VAL A 131 7.03 0.52 4.95
N LEU A 132 6.66 1.77 5.18
CA LEU A 132 7.51 2.81 5.72
C LEU A 132 6.95 3.26 7.07
N ILE A 133 7.77 3.18 8.12
CA ILE A 133 7.42 3.54 9.49
C ILE A 133 8.07 4.88 9.84
N ASN A 134 7.32 5.75 10.51
CA ASN A 134 7.70 7.13 10.82
C ASN A 134 8.26 7.90 9.61
N PRO A 135 7.66 7.82 8.41
CA PRO A 135 8.20 8.53 7.27
C PRO A 135 8.10 10.05 7.47
N ALA A 136 9.11 10.74 6.98
CA ALA A 136 9.20 12.19 6.89
C ALA A 136 10.00 12.57 5.63
N TYR A 137 9.84 13.79 5.15
CA TYR A 137 10.58 14.27 3.99
C TYR A 137 10.96 15.74 4.12
N THR A 138 11.98 16.14 3.38
CA THR A 138 12.37 17.52 3.13
C THR A 138 12.43 17.76 1.62
N PRO A 139 11.87 18.87 1.11
CA PRO A 139 11.86 19.17 -0.32
C PRO A 139 13.27 19.46 -0.85
N VAL A 140 13.50 19.12 -2.13
CA VAL A 140 14.63 19.64 -2.90
C VAL A 140 14.13 20.82 -3.71
N GLU A 141 14.23 22.03 -3.14
CA GLU A 141 13.67 23.26 -3.72
C GLU A 141 14.12 23.52 -5.16
N ALA A 142 15.39 23.20 -5.47
CA ALA A 142 15.95 23.39 -6.80
C ALA A 142 15.27 22.55 -7.90
N ALA A 143 14.59 21.44 -7.54
CA ALA A 143 13.84 20.62 -8.47
C ALA A 143 12.42 21.17 -8.75
N GLY A 144 11.98 22.18 -7.98
CA GLY A 144 10.68 22.80 -8.10
C GLY A 144 9.50 21.87 -7.81
N GLU A 145 8.31 22.33 -8.19
CA GLU A 145 7.06 21.61 -8.02
C GLU A 145 6.36 21.39 -9.36
N SER A 146 5.50 20.37 -9.42
CA SER A 146 4.55 20.17 -10.51
C SER A 146 3.16 19.89 -9.96
N LYS A 147 2.12 20.27 -10.70
CA LYS A 147 0.76 19.85 -10.40
C LYS A 147 0.36 18.64 -11.21
N ASP A 148 -0.38 17.75 -10.58
CA ASP A 148 -1.00 16.59 -11.22
C ASP A 148 -2.21 16.14 -10.41
N TRP A 149 -3.06 15.33 -11.02
CA TRP A 149 -4.27 14.78 -10.42
C TRP A 149 -3.95 13.75 -9.34
N GLU A 150 -4.53 13.96 -8.15
CA GLU A 150 -4.55 13.01 -7.05
C GLU A 150 -5.99 12.59 -6.74
N GLY A 151 -6.16 11.32 -6.36
CA GLY A 151 -7.37 10.77 -5.77
C GLY A 151 -7.04 10.06 -4.47
N CYS A 152 -8.05 9.76 -3.65
CA CYS A 152 -7.85 9.16 -2.34
C CYS A 152 -9.02 8.23 -2.00
N PHE A 153 -8.73 7.05 -1.44
CA PHE A 153 -9.78 6.10 -1.00
C PHE A 153 -10.65 6.65 0.13
N SER A 154 -10.13 7.60 0.91
CA SER A 154 -10.89 8.29 1.95
C SER A 154 -11.77 9.43 1.41
N VAL A 155 -11.63 9.77 0.12
CA VAL A 155 -12.39 10.81 -0.59
C VAL A 155 -12.84 10.26 -1.96
N PRO A 156 -13.72 9.25 -1.98
CA PRO A 156 -13.87 8.32 -3.10
C PRO A 156 -14.44 8.91 -4.38
N ASP A 157 -15.11 10.07 -4.34
CA ASP A 157 -15.87 10.60 -5.49
C ASP A 157 -15.21 11.78 -6.20
N SER A 158 -14.04 12.22 -5.75
CA SER A 158 -13.38 13.42 -6.26
C SER A 158 -11.89 13.24 -6.48
N MET A 159 -11.35 14.06 -7.38
CA MET A 159 -9.92 14.23 -7.58
C MET A 159 -9.58 15.71 -7.61
N GLY A 160 -8.33 16.02 -7.30
CA GLY A 160 -7.81 17.39 -7.35
C GLY A 160 -6.41 17.45 -7.93
N GLU A 161 -6.11 18.54 -8.64
CA GLU A 161 -4.75 18.88 -9.03
C GLU A 161 -3.99 19.39 -7.80
N VAL A 162 -2.86 18.77 -7.47
CA VAL A 162 -2.08 19.16 -6.29
C VAL A 162 -0.64 19.41 -6.68
N TYR A 163 -0.10 20.54 -6.23
CA TYR A 163 1.34 20.80 -6.34
C TYR A 163 2.12 19.94 -5.35
N ARG A 164 3.13 19.25 -5.86
CA ARG A 164 4.08 18.46 -5.08
C ARG A 164 5.48 18.76 -5.55
N TYR A 165 6.44 18.69 -4.63
CA TYR A 165 7.85 18.79 -4.97
C TYR A 165 8.22 17.62 -5.90
N ASN A 166 8.96 17.94 -6.96
CA ASN A 166 9.37 16.94 -7.96
C ASN A 166 10.43 15.98 -7.41
N GLU A 167 11.17 16.42 -6.39
CA GLU A 167 12.20 15.64 -5.70
C GLU A 167 12.17 15.95 -4.20
N ILE A 168 12.32 14.91 -3.39
CA ILE A 168 12.38 14.99 -1.92
C ILE A 168 13.51 14.10 -1.39
N HIS A 169 14.18 14.53 -0.34
CA HIS A 169 14.88 13.61 0.56
C HIS A 169 13.87 13.09 1.56
N TYR A 170 13.78 11.77 1.73
CA TYR A 170 12.89 11.17 2.71
C TYR A 170 13.65 10.23 3.65
N THR A 171 13.18 10.22 4.89
CA THR A 171 13.63 9.30 5.93
C THR A 171 12.47 8.44 6.39
N ALA A 172 12.74 7.18 6.70
CA ALA A 172 11.76 6.27 7.29
C ALA A 172 12.49 5.14 8.02
N TYR A 173 11.74 4.21 8.60
CA TYR A 173 12.23 2.95 9.10
C TYR A 173 11.51 1.80 8.40
N THR A 174 12.24 0.72 8.16
CA THR A 174 11.67 -0.58 7.78
C THR A 174 10.96 -1.22 8.99
N VAL A 175 10.24 -2.32 8.74
CA VAL A 175 9.54 -3.09 9.79
C VAL A 175 10.51 -3.66 10.84
N ASP A 176 11.76 -3.98 10.46
CA ASP A 176 12.83 -4.41 11.36
C ASP A 176 13.60 -3.24 12.02
N GLY A 177 13.16 -2.00 11.84
CA GLY A 177 13.74 -0.82 12.48
C GLY A 177 15.01 -0.29 11.85
N LYS A 178 15.37 -0.74 10.63
CA LYS A 178 16.49 -0.17 9.89
C LYS A 178 16.10 1.18 9.30
N GLN A 179 16.99 2.16 9.45
CA GLN A 179 16.78 3.48 8.90
C GLN A 179 16.92 3.48 7.38
N ILE A 180 15.99 4.15 6.72
CA ILE A 180 16.02 4.51 5.31
C ILE A 180 16.32 6.01 5.22
N ASN A 181 17.27 6.38 4.37
CA ASN A 181 17.53 7.75 3.97
C ASN A 181 17.82 7.74 2.47
N ALA A 182 16.90 8.30 1.68
CA ALA A 182 16.93 8.17 0.24
C ALA A 182 16.30 9.40 -0.44
N ILE A 183 16.51 9.50 -1.75
CA ILE A 183 15.89 10.50 -2.60
C ILE A 183 14.77 9.83 -3.39
N ALA A 184 13.59 10.46 -3.42
CA ALA A 184 12.50 10.07 -4.30
C ALA A 184 12.27 11.17 -5.34
N ARG A 185 11.91 10.78 -6.57
CA ARG A 185 11.64 11.68 -7.70
C ARG A 185 10.31 11.36 -8.37
N GLY A 186 9.75 12.35 -9.05
CA GLY A 186 8.57 12.18 -9.91
C GLY A 186 7.39 11.56 -9.15
N PHE A 187 6.82 10.49 -9.70
CA PHE A 187 5.65 9.83 -9.12
C PHE A 187 5.90 9.28 -7.70
N LEU A 188 7.09 8.74 -7.42
CA LEU A 188 7.41 8.24 -6.09
C LEU A 188 7.50 9.38 -5.06
N ALA A 189 8.06 10.53 -5.44
CA ALA A 189 8.10 11.71 -4.59
C ALA A 189 6.69 12.20 -4.25
N ARG A 190 5.82 12.30 -5.26
CA ARG A 190 4.40 12.67 -5.09
C ARG A 190 3.67 11.71 -4.16
N LEU A 191 3.84 10.41 -4.38
CA LEU A 191 3.22 9.37 -3.58
C LEU A 191 3.62 9.46 -2.11
N ILE A 192 4.92 9.55 -1.81
CA ILE A 192 5.39 9.67 -0.42
C ILE A 192 4.85 10.96 0.24
N GLN A 193 4.83 12.08 -0.48
CA GLN A 193 4.26 13.34 0.05
C GLN A 193 2.75 13.22 0.34
N HIS A 194 2.01 12.49 -0.49
CA HIS A 194 0.59 12.21 -0.28
C HIS A 194 0.38 11.40 1.01
N GLU A 195 1.05 10.26 1.12
CA GLU A 195 0.88 9.35 2.26
C GLU A 195 1.40 9.97 3.57
N VAL A 196 2.50 10.74 3.53
CA VAL A 196 2.97 11.51 4.70
C VAL A 196 1.96 12.60 5.09
N GLY A 197 1.24 13.18 4.12
CA GLY A 197 0.14 14.11 4.38
C GLY A 197 -0.92 13.50 5.29
N HIS A 198 -1.35 12.27 5.01
CA HIS A 198 -2.30 11.54 5.87
C HIS A 198 -1.79 11.37 7.31
N LEU A 199 -0.49 11.15 7.51
CA LEU A 199 0.09 11.05 8.85
C LEU A 199 0.09 12.39 9.60
N ASN A 200 0.02 13.49 8.87
CA ASN A 200 0.02 14.85 9.40
C ASN A 200 -1.39 15.46 9.43
N ALA A 201 -2.45 14.65 9.25
CA ALA A 201 -3.84 15.09 9.16
C ALA A 201 -4.17 16.02 7.96
N GLU A 202 -3.34 16.01 6.93
CA GLU A 202 -3.54 16.74 5.69
C GLU A 202 -4.11 15.82 4.60
N LEU A 203 -5.22 16.22 4.00
CA LEU A 203 -5.77 15.61 2.80
C LEU A 203 -5.34 16.40 1.58
N TYR A 204 -5.31 15.75 0.42
CA TYR A 204 -4.80 16.36 -0.82
C TYR A 204 -5.52 17.66 -1.17
N PHE A 205 -6.83 17.76 -0.89
CA PHE A 205 -7.63 18.95 -1.20
C PHE A 205 -7.36 20.15 -0.28
N ASP A 206 -6.71 19.95 0.87
CA ASP A 206 -6.27 21.07 1.72
C ASP A 206 -5.10 21.84 1.08
N ARG A 207 -4.48 21.28 0.04
CA ARG A 207 -3.32 21.84 -0.69
C ARG A 207 -3.69 22.47 -2.03
N LEU A 208 -4.98 22.59 -2.35
CA LEU A 208 -5.42 23.19 -3.61
C LEU A 208 -5.03 24.66 -3.66
N ARG A 209 -4.36 25.06 -4.74
CA ARG A 209 -4.07 26.46 -5.07
C ARG A 209 -5.20 27.01 -5.95
N PRO A 210 -5.34 28.34 -6.11
CA PRO A 210 -6.41 28.93 -6.93
C PRO A 210 -6.45 28.44 -8.39
N ASP A 211 -5.31 28.00 -8.95
CA ASP A 211 -5.21 27.47 -10.31
C ASP A 211 -5.39 25.95 -10.40
N CYS A 212 -5.62 25.27 -9.28
CA CYS A 212 -5.86 23.84 -9.21
C CYS A 212 -7.33 23.51 -9.45
N ARG A 213 -7.58 22.51 -10.31
CA ARG A 213 -8.91 21.95 -10.49
C ARG A 213 -9.23 20.94 -9.39
N PHE A 214 -10.51 20.88 -9.01
CA PHE A 214 -11.08 19.85 -8.14
C PHE A 214 -12.45 19.50 -8.68
N ASP A 215 -12.68 18.24 -9.02
CA ASP A 215 -13.94 17.83 -9.64
C ASP A 215 -14.23 16.34 -9.39
N SER A 216 -15.41 15.91 -9.80
CA SER A 216 -15.80 14.50 -9.71
C SER A 216 -14.90 13.63 -10.58
N ILE A 217 -14.67 12.38 -10.14
CA ILE A 217 -13.87 11.40 -10.89
C ILE A 217 -14.35 11.29 -12.34
N GLU A 218 -15.66 11.25 -12.57
CA GLU A 218 -16.22 11.11 -13.91
C GLU A 218 -15.74 12.21 -14.88
N LYS A 219 -15.77 13.47 -14.43
CA LYS A 219 -15.34 14.59 -15.27
C LYS A 219 -13.84 14.63 -15.46
N VAL A 220 -13.08 14.33 -14.40
CA VAL A 220 -11.61 14.27 -14.47
C VAL A 220 -11.16 13.18 -15.45
N MET A 221 -11.80 12.02 -15.44
CA MET A 221 -11.49 10.94 -16.38
C MET A 221 -11.78 11.34 -17.84
N LYS A 222 -12.85 12.10 -18.10
CA LYS A 222 -13.12 12.66 -19.44
C LYS A 222 -12.02 13.63 -19.88
N ILE A 223 -11.54 14.48 -18.98
CA ILE A 223 -10.43 15.41 -19.25
C ILE A 223 -9.15 14.63 -19.59
N ILE A 224 -8.77 13.66 -18.75
CA ILE A 224 -7.56 12.84 -18.95
C ILE A 224 -7.60 12.12 -20.30
N GLN A 225 -8.75 11.53 -20.66
CA GLN A 225 -8.94 10.84 -21.93
C GLN A 225 -8.83 11.79 -23.13
N ALA A 226 -9.46 12.97 -23.06
CA ALA A 226 -9.40 13.96 -24.13
C ALA A 226 -7.94 14.42 -24.37
N THR A 227 -7.20 14.74 -23.31
CA THR A 227 -5.80 15.17 -23.40
C THR A 227 -4.87 14.07 -23.90
N ALA A 228 -5.14 12.80 -23.60
CA ALA A 228 -4.36 11.68 -24.12
C ALA A 228 -4.54 11.51 -25.64
N ASN A 229 -5.76 11.71 -26.13
CA ASN A 229 -6.08 11.61 -27.56
C ASN A 229 -5.43 12.74 -28.37
N GLU A 230 -5.43 13.98 -27.85
CA GLU A 230 -4.79 15.12 -28.50
C GLU A 230 -3.27 14.97 -28.65
N LYS A 231 -2.60 14.26 -27.72
CA LYS A 231 -1.15 14.02 -27.78
C LYS A 231 -0.74 12.90 -28.75
N THR A 232 -1.72 12.16 -29.29
CA THR A 232 -1.48 11.03 -30.19
C THR A 232 -1.78 11.38 -31.66
N GLN A 233 -2.27 12.60 -31.92
CA GLN A 233 -2.60 13.15 -33.23
C GLN A 233 -1.55 14.18 -33.67
#